data_AF-A0A0K2F604-F1
#
_entry.id   AF-A0A0K2F604-F1
#
_cell.length_a   1.000
_cell.length_b   1.000
_cell.length_c   1.000
_cell.angle_alpha   90.00
_cell.angle_beta   90.00
_cell.angle_gamma   90.00
#
_symmetry.space_group_name_H-M   'P 1'
#
loop_
_entity.id
_entity.type
_entity.pdbx_description
1 polymer ?
#
loop_
_entity_poly.entity_id
_entity_poly.type
_entity_poly.pdbx_seq_one_letter_code
_entity_poly.pdbx_strand_id
1 'polypeptide(L)'
;MILVIRYETNLKNTGDMMSYRPNIVNFTLAGSNEKEGLYEFKMSLADGTECRVFSQRNPEWTLTNISRLLTTPCPVCHKDFICKCMDKFHEEFLEQINTKQLFEKALS
;
A
#
# COMPACT_ATOMS: atom_id res chain seq x y z
N MET A 1 -13.85 -39.49 -32.15
CA MET A 1 -12.45 -39.03 -32.01
C MET A 1 -12.50 -37.67 -31.33
N ILE A 2 -12.48 -37.63 -30.00
CA ILE A 2 -12.64 -36.40 -29.20
C ILE A 2 -11.26 -36.01 -28.69
N LEU A 3 -10.73 -34.89 -29.18
CA LEU A 3 -9.48 -34.30 -28.71
C LEU A 3 -9.71 -33.71 -27.32
N VAL A 4 -9.22 -34.38 -26.28
CA VAL A 4 -9.20 -33.83 -24.92
C VAL A 4 -7.92 -33.01 -24.79
N ILE A 5 -8.03 -31.69 -24.95
CA ILE A 5 -6.95 -30.75 -24.66
C ILE A 5 -6.78 -30.74 -23.13
N ARG A 6 -5.76 -31.44 -22.63
CA ARG A 6 -5.27 -31.31 -21.26
C ARG A 6 -4.56 -29.96 -21.14
N TYR A 7 -5.18 -29.00 -20.47
CA TYR A 7 -4.47 -27.81 -19.98
C TYR A 7 -3.72 -28.21 -18.71
N GLU A 8 -2.42 -28.42 -18.82
CA GLU A 8 -1.52 -28.61 -17.69
C GLU A 8 -1.30 -27.25 -17.01
N THR A 9 -2.00 -26.99 -15.90
CA THR A 9 -1.73 -25.83 -15.05
C THR A 9 -0.39 -26.03 -14.34
N ASN A 10 0.65 -25.44 -14.91
CA ASN A 10 1.98 -25.32 -14.31
C ASN A 10 1.95 -24.28 -13.18
N LEU A 11 1.29 -24.60 -12.05
CA LEU A 11 1.43 -23.82 -10.83
C LEU A 11 2.68 -24.32 -10.10
N LYS A 12 3.80 -23.68 -10.43
CA LYS A 12 5.07 -23.79 -9.72
C LYS A 12 4.81 -23.47 -8.25
N ASN A 13 4.95 -24.51 -7.43
CA ASN A 13 4.92 -24.44 -5.97
C ASN A 13 6.21 -23.73 -5.53
N THR A 14 6.19 -22.40 -5.57
CA THR A 14 7.24 -21.54 -5.01
C THR A 14 6.83 -21.29 -3.58
N GLY A 15 7.65 -21.70 -2.62
CA GLY A 15 7.32 -21.62 -1.19
C GLY A 15 6.98 -20.20 -0.75
N ASP A 16 5.68 -19.88 -0.72
CA ASP A 16 5.14 -18.66 -0.15
C ASP A 16 5.04 -18.84 1.36
N MET A 17 6.18 -18.69 2.03
CA MET A 17 6.22 -18.54 3.48
C MET A 17 5.73 -17.13 3.82
N MET A 18 4.39 -16.97 3.89
CA MET A 18 3.67 -15.80 4.42
C MET A 18 4.34 -14.46 4.11
N SER A 19 4.52 -14.15 2.82
CA SER A 19 4.93 -12.83 2.38
C SER A 19 3.96 -11.80 2.96
N TYR A 20 4.47 -10.79 3.70
CA TYR A 20 3.64 -9.73 4.24
C TYR A 20 2.81 -9.09 3.12
N ARG A 21 1.47 -9.07 3.28
CA ARG A 21 0.55 -8.45 2.33
C ARG A 21 -0.17 -7.29 3.03
N PRO A 22 0.26 -6.04 2.81
CA PRO A 22 -0.42 -4.91 3.42
C PRO A 22 -1.83 -4.77 2.82
N ASN A 23 -2.83 -4.48 3.65
CA ASN A 23 -4.19 -4.18 3.20
C ASN A 23 -4.68 -2.89 3.85
N ILE A 24 -5.03 -1.91 3.02
CA ILE A 24 -5.53 -0.61 3.48
C ILE A 24 -6.98 -0.74 3.94
N VAL A 25 -7.24 -0.41 5.21
CA VAL A 25 -8.59 -0.42 5.81
C VAL A 25 -9.14 0.98 6.04
N ASN A 26 -8.27 1.96 6.29
CA ASN A 26 -8.66 3.35 6.44
C ASN A 26 -7.66 4.28 5.74
N PHE A 27 -8.16 5.35 5.15
CA PHE A 27 -7.36 6.34 4.44
C PHE A 27 -8.03 7.70 4.57
N THR A 28 -7.38 8.61 5.28
CA THR A 28 -7.96 9.92 5.63
C THR A 28 -6.96 11.03 5.37
N LEU A 29 -7.43 12.20 4.94
CA LEU A 29 -6.57 13.39 4.81
C LEU A 29 -6.09 13.83 6.20
N ALA A 30 -4.78 13.98 6.36
CA ALA A 30 -4.16 14.51 7.57
C ALA A 30 -3.77 15.99 7.41
N GLY A 31 -3.36 16.38 6.20
CA GLY A 31 -3.04 17.75 5.86
C GLY A 31 -2.88 17.93 4.35
N SER A 32 -3.07 19.14 3.87
CA SER A 32 -2.84 19.47 2.47
C SER A 32 -2.18 20.84 2.35
N ASN A 33 -1.30 20.97 1.37
CA ASN A 33 -0.78 22.22 0.88
C ASN A 33 -1.11 22.32 -0.61
N GLU A 34 -2.30 22.84 -0.90
CA GLU A 34 -2.83 22.96 -2.26
C GLU A 34 -1.96 23.85 -3.16
N LYS A 35 -1.28 24.85 -2.59
CA LYS A 35 -0.39 25.75 -3.35
C LYS A 35 0.79 25.02 -3.96
N GLU A 36 1.28 23.98 -3.29
CA GLU A 36 2.40 23.16 -3.77
C GLU A 36 1.95 21.80 -4.33
N GLY A 37 0.64 21.52 -4.27
CA GLY A 37 0.06 20.23 -4.66
C GLY A 37 0.50 19.08 -3.77
N LEU A 38 0.90 19.35 -2.52
CA LEU A 38 1.37 18.34 -1.56
C LEU A 38 0.23 17.94 -0.63
N TYR A 39 0.05 16.64 -0.46
CA TYR A 39 -1.00 16.07 0.38
C TYR A 39 -0.39 15.05 1.34
N GLU A 40 -0.84 15.10 2.57
CA GLU A 40 -0.49 14.16 3.62
C GLU A 40 -1.73 13.38 4.01
N PHE A 41 -1.64 12.06 3.92
CA PHE A 41 -2.70 11.15 4.29
C PHE A 41 -2.26 10.27 5.45
N LYS A 42 -3.21 9.97 6.33
CA LYS A 42 -3.09 8.93 7.34
C LYS A 42 -3.70 7.64 6.79
N MET A 43 -2.89 6.60 6.73
CA MET A 43 -3.27 5.28 6.23
C MET A 43 -3.22 4.28 7.37
N SER A 44 -4.32 3.57 7.60
CA SER A 44 -4.38 2.47 8.57
C SER A 44 -4.48 1.14 7.82
N LEU A 45 -3.69 0.17 8.24
CA LEU A 45 -3.62 -1.16 7.68
C LEU A 45 -4.39 -2.17 8.55
N ALA A 46 -4.81 -3.28 7.95
CA ALA A 46 -5.58 -4.32 8.63
C ALA A 46 -4.84 -4.98 9.81
N ASP A 47 -3.51 -4.92 9.82
CA ASP A 47 -2.64 -5.42 10.89
C ASP A 47 -2.49 -4.44 12.06
N GLY A 48 -3.20 -3.30 12.03
CA GLY A 48 -3.11 -2.24 13.03
C GLY A 48 -1.94 -1.29 12.82
N THR A 49 -1.10 -1.50 11.79
CA THR A 49 -0.03 -0.57 11.45
C THR A 49 -0.61 0.72 10.89
N GLU A 50 -0.14 1.85 11.40
CA GLU A 50 -0.46 3.17 10.87
C GLU A 50 0.72 3.71 10.06
N CYS A 51 0.43 4.28 8.91
CA CYS A 51 1.40 4.89 8.03
C CYS A 51 0.97 6.32 7.68
N ARG A 52 1.95 7.20 7.50
CA ARG A 52 1.81 8.54 6.96
C ARG A 52 2.28 8.51 5.52
N VAL A 53 1.40 8.89 4.62
CA VAL A 53 1.60 8.81 3.19
C VAL A 53 1.66 10.21 2.64
N PHE A 54 2.79 10.56 2.06
CA PHE A 54 2.98 11.81 1.36
C PHE A 54 2.70 11.57 -0.12
N SER A 55 1.84 12.41 -0.68
CA SER A 55 1.46 12.35 -2.08
C SER A 55 1.58 13.73 -2.70
N GLN A 56 1.86 13.76 -4.00
CA GLN A 56 1.86 14.97 -4.79
C GLN A 56 0.85 14.83 -5.92
N ARG A 57 0.15 15.92 -6.23
CA ARG A 57 -0.78 16.00 -7.35
C ARG A 57 -0.24 16.96 -8.40
N ASN A 58 0.49 16.44 -9.39
CA ASN A 58 1.08 17.23 -10.48
C ASN A 58 1.39 16.32 -11.71
N PRO A 59 0.59 16.29 -12.79
CA PRO A 59 -0.86 16.49 -12.91
C PRO A 59 -1.68 15.29 -12.42
N GLU A 60 -1.04 14.12 -12.24
CA GLU A 60 -1.63 12.91 -11.66
C GLU A 60 -1.16 12.70 -10.21
N TRP A 61 -1.84 11.82 -9.48
CA TRP A 61 -1.47 11.46 -8.11
C TRP A 61 -0.21 10.60 -8.10
N THR A 62 0.83 11.06 -7.39
CA THR A 62 2.06 10.32 -7.18
C THR A 62 2.32 10.15 -5.68
N LEU A 63 2.52 8.91 -5.24
CA LEU A 63 2.96 8.58 -3.88
C LEU A 63 4.46 8.89 -3.76
N THR A 64 4.83 9.91 -3.00
CA THR A 64 6.23 10.34 -2.87
C THR A 64 6.96 9.64 -1.73
N ASN A 65 6.28 9.40 -0.61
CA ASN A 65 6.89 8.75 0.54
C ASN A 65 5.85 8.06 1.43
N ILE A 66 6.21 6.92 2.02
CA ILE A 66 5.37 6.16 2.95
C ILE A 66 6.20 5.92 4.21
N SER A 67 5.82 6.56 5.30
CA SER A 67 6.51 6.42 6.58
C SER A 67 5.59 5.76 7.61
N ARG A 68 6.08 4.71 8.26
CA ARG A 68 5.34 4.03 9.32
C ARG A 68 5.32 4.89 10.59
N LEU A 69 4.17 5.02 11.23
CA LEU A 69 4.08 5.58 12.58
C LEU A 69 4.61 4.53 13.57
N LEU A 70 5.38 4.96 14.55
CA LEU A 70 5.97 4.09 15.58
C LEU A 70 4.95 3.69 16.67
N THR A 71 3.73 3.33 16.26
CA THR A 71 2.67 2.86 17.15
C THR A 71 2.75 1.36 17.42
N THR A 72 3.19 0.58 16.44
CA THR A 72 3.42 -0.87 16.52
C THR A 72 4.86 -1.21 16.11
N PRO A 73 5.39 -2.42 16.35
CA PRO A 73 6.63 -2.86 15.68
C PRO A 73 6.39 -3.10 14.19
N CYS A 74 7.42 -2.98 13.35
CA CYS A 74 7.25 -3.20 11.91
C CYS A 74 6.81 -4.65 11.62
N PRO A 75 5.74 -4.88 10.85
CA PRO A 75 5.24 -6.23 10.57
C PRO A 75 6.17 -7.05 9.65
N VAL A 76 7.15 -6.40 9.00
CA VAL A 76 8.09 -7.05 8.08
C VAL A 76 9.41 -7.42 8.76
N CYS A 77 9.96 -6.53 9.60
CA CYS A 77 11.26 -6.74 10.24
C CYS A 77 11.20 -6.83 11.77
N HIS A 78 10.03 -6.63 12.37
CA HIS A 78 9.77 -6.66 13.82
C HIS A 78 10.60 -5.67 14.64
N LYS A 79 11.18 -4.65 14.00
CA LYS A 79 11.93 -3.59 14.67
C LYS A 79 10.99 -2.47 15.11
N ASP A 80 11.30 -1.90 16.27
CA ASP A 80 10.58 -0.83 16.95
C ASP A 80 11.04 0.58 16.53
N PHE A 81 12.00 0.68 15.60
CA PHE A 81 12.46 1.95 15.03
C PHE A 81 11.99 2.19 13.58
N ILE A 82 12.24 3.40 13.06
CA ILE A 82 11.87 3.81 11.70
C ILE A 82 12.68 2.99 10.68
N CYS A 83 11.99 2.15 9.92
CA CYS A 83 12.57 1.32 8.87
C CYS A 83 11.95 1.65 7.50
N LYS A 84 12.65 1.31 6.43
CA LYS A 84 12.19 1.47 5.04
C LYS A 84 11.54 0.22 4.44
N CYS A 85 11.02 -0.68 5.28
CA CYS A 85 10.43 -1.93 4.80
C CYS A 85 9.16 -1.70 3.94
N MET A 86 8.42 -0.62 4.22
CA MET A 86 7.18 -0.29 3.52
C MET A 86 7.41 0.18 2.07
N ASP A 87 8.59 0.72 1.77
CA ASP A 87 8.95 1.17 0.41
C ASP A 87 8.86 0.04 -0.62
N LYS A 88 9.08 -1.21 -0.20
CA LYS A 88 8.98 -2.40 -1.07
C LYS A 88 7.56 -2.69 -1.55
N PHE A 89 6.56 -2.17 -0.83
CA PHE A 89 5.14 -2.40 -1.11
C PHE A 89 4.49 -1.17 -1.75
N HIS A 90 5.30 -0.21 -2.23
CA HIS A 90 4.82 1.04 -2.84
C HIS A 90 3.83 0.78 -3.98
N GLU A 91 4.13 -0.16 -4.88
CA GLU A 91 3.24 -0.54 -5.99
C GLU A 91 1.94 -1.16 -5.48
N GLU A 92 2.00 -2.07 -4.51
CA GLU A 92 0.81 -2.71 -3.91
C GLU A 92 -0.10 -1.68 -3.23
N PHE A 93 0.48 -0.67 -2.57
CA PHE A 93 -0.29 0.43 -1.98
C PHE A 93 -0.93 1.30 -3.06
N LEU A 94 -0.19 1.67 -4.10
CA LEU A 94 -0.71 2.48 -5.19
C LEU A 94 -1.86 1.79 -5.91
N GLU A 95 -1.73 0.49 -6.19
CA GLU A 95 -2.78 -0.33 -6.79
C GLU A 95 -4.04 -0.34 -5.92
N GLN A 96 -3.90 -0.56 -4.61
CA GLN A 96 -5.04 -0.55 -3.69
C GLN A 96 -5.70 0.83 -3.60
N ILE A 97 -4.92 1.89 -3.57
CA ILE A 97 -5.43 3.27 -3.53
C ILE A 97 -6.23 3.59 -4.78
N ASN A 98 -5.70 3.27 -5.96
CA ASN A 98 -6.37 3.51 -7.24
C ASN A 98 -7.62 2.64 -7.38
N THR A 99 -7.52 1.34 -7.07
CA THR A 99 -8.64 0.39 -7.16
C THR A 99 -9.80 0.77 -6.24
N LYS A 100 -9.49 1.22 -5.02
CA LYS A 100 -10.50 1.62 -4.03
C LYS A 100 -10.89 3.11 -4.13
N GLN A 101 -10.27 3.88 -5.04
CA GLN A 101 -10.44 5.33 -5.21
C GLN A 101 -10.29 6.10 -3.89
N LEU A 102 -9.21 5.81 -3.16
CA LEU A 102 -9.03 6.32 -1.80
C LEU A 102 -8.67 7.81 -1.75
N PHE A 103 -7.97 8.33 -2.77
CA PHE A 103 -7.66 9.75 -2.83
C PHE A 103 -8.93 10.60 -2.91
N GLU A 104 -9.86 10.21 -3.79
CA GLU A 104 -11.12 10.91 -3.99
C GLU A 104 -12.00 10.82 -2.73
N LYS A 105 -12.06 9.64 -2.10
CA LYS A 105 -12.82 9.44 -0.86
C LYS A 105 -12.27 10.24 0.32
N ALA A 106 -10.96 10.41 0.40
CA ALA A 106 -10.33 11.17 1.48
C ALA A 106 -10.43 12.70 1.28
N LEU A 107 -10.75 13.15 0.07
CA LEU A 107 -10.93 14.57 -0.27
C LEU A 107 -12.42 14.98 -0.35
N SER A 108 -13.34 14.01 -0.30
CA SER A 108 -14.79 14.23 -0.26
C SER A 108 -15.28 14.51 1.16
#